data_AF-A0A3D4S6F9-F1
#
_entry.id   AF-A0A3D4S6F9-F1
#
_cell.length_a   1.000
_cell.length_b   1.000
_cell.length_c   1.000
_cell.angle_alpha   90.00
_cell.angle_beta   90.00
_cell.angle_gamma   90.00
#
_symmetry.space_group_name_H-M   'P 1'
#
loop_
_entity.id
_entity.type
_entity.pdbx_description
1 polymer ?
#
loop_
_entity_poly.entity_id
_entity_poly.type
_entity_poly.pdbx_seq_one_letter_code
_entity_poly.pdbx_strand_id
1 'polypeptide(L)'
;MEKKYNPMEYNNAIACEVCGGLNYSDDFGNSDRCPNCGWKQSKNSEADEEMYGISYPMLVSLSHAREQYKSGKPFKANFEEFINGLLFYAEMLFWHDGICYEVFRRADGAVLASKDIMQTYATIDDFKAQANIHGRLLVDIWDEVVHPCFMYCGDPETDYDVPPED
;
A
#
# COMPACT_ATOMS: atom_id res chain seq x y z
N MET A 1 8.03 -32.16 -23.67
CA MET A 1 6.74 -31.44 -23.60
C MET A 1 7.06 -29.99 -23.86
N GLU A 2 6.50 -29.37 -24.90
CA GLU A 2 6.65 -27.94 -25.11
C GLU A 2 5.88 -27.19 -24.01
N LYS A 3 6.55 -26.27 -23.33
CA LYS A 3 5.91 -25.42 -22.31
C LYS A 3 4.88 -24.55 -23.03
N LYS A 4 3.60 -24.66 -22.64
CA LYS A 4 2.55 -23.79 -23.16
C LYS A 4 2.88 -22.35 -22.76
N TYR A 5 2.94 -21.44 -23.73
CA TYR A 5 3.14 -20.02 -23.50
C TYR A 5 2.11 -19.47 -22.51
N ASN A 6 2.58 -18.67 -21.55
CA ASN A 6 1.78 -18.01 -20.53
C ASN A 6 2.13 -16.52 -20.48
N PRO A 7 1.22 -15.61 -20.89
CA PRO A 7 1.50 -14.18 -20.92
C PRO A 7 1.63 -13.53 -19.53
N MET A 8 1.22 -14.25 -18.47
CA MET A 8 1.35 -13.82 -17.07
C MET A 8 2.67 -14.27 -16.43
N GLU A 9 3.53 -14.98 -17.16
CA GLU A 9 4.81 -15.42 -16.62
C GLU A 9 5.85 -14.29 -16.72
N TYR A 10 6.50 -13.97 -15.60
CA TYR A 10 7.52 -12.93 -15.51
C TYR A 10 8.84 -13.35 -16.17
N ASN A 11 8.90 -13.29 -17.50
CA ASN A 11 10.06 -13.73 -18.29
C ASN A 11 10.74 -12.60 -19.07
N ASN A 12 10.13 -11.41 -19.16
CA ASN A 12 10.67 -10.30 -19.94
C ASN A 12 11.68 -9.52 -19.11
N ALA A 13 12.97 -9.62 -19.46
CA ALA A 13 14.03 -8.93 -18.73
C ALA A 13 13.88 -7.39 -18.85
N ILE A 14 13.84 -6.73 -17.70
CA ILE A 14 13.67 -5.28 -17.57
C ILE A 14 14.55 -4.74 -16.43
N ALA A 15 14.72 -3.42 -16.37
CA ALA A 15 15.32 -2.76 -15.22
C ALA A 15 14.23 -2.39 -14.20
N CYS A 16 14.50 -2.61 -12.91
CA CYS A 16 13.63 -2.14 -11.83
C CYS A 16 13.54 -0.62 -11.83
N GLU A 17 12.33 -0.07 -11.85
CA GLU A 17 12.09 1.38 -11.86
C GLU A 17 12.51 2.13 -10.59
N VAL A 18 12.82 1.40 -9.51
CA VAL A 18 13.33 1.93 -8.24
C VAL A 18 14.84 1.78 -8.12
N CYS A 19 15.36 0.55 -8.20
CA CYS A 19 16.78 0.28 -7.93
C CYS A 19 17.66 0.17 -9.18
N GLY A 20 17.08 0.10 -10.38
CA GLY A 20 17.79 -0.12 -11.64
C GLY A 20 18.34 -1.54 -11.84
N GLY A 21 18.23 -2.42 -10.85
CA GLY A 21 18.67 -3.81 -10.93
C GLY A 21 17.80 -4.64 -11.88
N LEU A 22 18.30 -5.81 -12.29
CA LEU A 22 17.57 -6.73 -13.16
C LEU A 22 16.27 -7.19 -12.49
N ASN A 23 15.18 -7.12 -13.23
CA ASN A 23 13.86 -7.60 -12.87
C ASN A 23 13.21 -8.28 -14.09
N TYR A 24 12.05 -8.90 -13.89
CA TYR A 24 11.31 -9.55 -14.96
C TYR A 24 9.84 -9.15 -14.94
N SER A 25 9.30 -8.78 -16.10
CA SER A 25 7.88 -8.51 -16.26
C SER A 25 7.16 -9.60 -17.04
N ASP A 26 5.84 -9.61 -16.91
CA ASP A 26 4.92 -10.31 -17.78
C ASP A 26 4.80 -9.53 -19.11
N ASP A 27 3.93 -9.99 -20.01
CA ASP A 27 3.71 -9.32 -21.31
C ASP A 27 2.87 -8.03 -21.19
N PHE A 28 2.29 -7.77 -20.02
CA PHE A 28 1.54 -6.56 -19.71
C PHE A 28 2.41 -5.48 -19.06
N GLY A 29 3.65 -5.82 -18.69
CA GLY A 29 4.61 -4.93 -18.06
C GLY A 29 4.53 -4.89 -16.53
N ASN A 30 3.84 -5.85 -15.89
CA ASN A 30 3.84 -6.01 -14.44
C ASN A 30 4.96 -6.96 -14.02
N SER A 31 5.56 -6.75 -12.86
CA SER A 31 6.54 -7.67 -12.29
C SER A 31 6.07 -8.29 -10.98
N ASP A 32 6.72 -9.38 -10.58
CA ASP A 32 6.77 -9.76 -9.17
C ASP A 32 7.72 -8.82 -8.39
N ARG A 33 7.91 -9.08 -7.10
CA ARG A 33 8.87 -8.40 -6.23
C ARG A 33 10.26 -8.43 -6.86
N CYS A 34 10.84 -7.26 -7.08
CA CYS A 34 12.22 -7.15 -7.53
C CYS A 34 13.15 -7.87 -6.54
N PRO A 35 14.04 -8.78 -6.98
CA PRO A 35 14.91 -9.53 -6.07
C PRO A 35 15.95 -8.65 -5.34
N ASN A 36 16.16 -7.41 -5.80
CA ASN A 36 17.15 -6.50 -5.23
C ASN A 36 16.56 -5.55 -4.18
N CYS A 37 15.30 -5.12 -4.33
CA CYS A 37 14.69 -4.12 -3.45
C CYS A 37 13.26 -4.45 -3.00
N GLY A 38 12.65 -5.53 -3.48
CA GLY A 38 11.28 -5.93 -3.14
C GLY A 38 10.17 -5.19 -3.90
N TRP A 39 10.49 -4.18 -4.71
CA TRP A 39 9.49 -3.38 -5.42
C TRP A 39 8.72 -4.22 -6.45
N LYS A 40 7.38 -4.13 -6.42
CA LYS A 40 6.51 -4.63 -7.50
C LYS A 40 6.15 -3.46 -8.41
N GLN A 41 6.60 -3.53 -9.66
CA GLN A 41 6.29 -2.51 -10.66
C GLN A 41 5.10 -2.90 -11.51
N SER A 42 4.35 -1.90 -11.95
CA SER A 42 3.37 -2.03 -13.03
C SER A 42 3.82 -1.22 -14.23
N LYS A 43 3.20 -1.48 -15.39
CA LYS A 43 3.44 -0.66 -16.59
C LYS A 43 3.03 0.80 -16.41
N ASN A 44 2.11 1.07 -15.48
CA ASN A 44 1.46 2.36 -15.32
C ASN A 44 1.96 3.12 -14.08
N SER A 45 3.03 2.67 -13.40
CA SER A 45 3.46 3.26 -12.12
C SER A 45 3.58 4.79 -12.13
N GLU A 46 4.13 5.40 -13.19
CA GLU A 46 4.22 6.87 -13.31
C GLU A 46 2.86 7.53 -13.52
N ALA A 47 1.99 6.93 -14.34
CA ALA A 47 0.65 7.46 -14.60
C ALA A 47 -0.26 7.34 -13.37
N ASP A 48 -0.14 6.24 -12.62
CA ASP A 48 -0.89 6.02 -11.38
C ASP A 48 -0.44 7.00 -10.30
N GLU A 49 0.86 7.29 -10.20
CA GLU A 49 1.37 8.30 -9.28
C GLU A 49 0.85 9.70 -9.65
N GLU A 50 0.89 10.08 -10.93
CA GLU A 50 0.39 11.38 -11.38
C GLU A 50 -1.11 11.54 -11.12
N MET A 51 -1.90 10.49 -11.38
CA MET A 51 -3.35 10.55 -11.32
C MET A 51 -3.91 10.36 -9.90
N TYR A 52 -3.28 9.48 -9.11
CA TYR A 52 -3.80 9.03 -7.83
C TYR A 52 -2.85 9.27 -6.66
N GLY A 53 -1.59 9.67 -6.90
CA GLY A 53 -0.61 9.90 -5.84
C GLY A 53 -0.14 8.63 -5.13
N ILE A 54 -0.26 7.47 -5.79
CA ILE A 54 0.16 6.13 -5.31
C ILE A 54 0.72 5.32 -6.47
N SER A 55 1.42 4.22 -6.19
CA SER A 55 1.71 3.20 -7.22
C SER A 55 0.93 1.92 -6.98
N TYR A 56 0.33 1.38 -8.03
CA TYR A 56 -0.26 0.05 -8.01
C TYR A 56 0.82 -1.02 -8.28
N PRO A 57 0.95 -2.09 -7.46
CA PRO A 57 0.14 -2.42 -6.28
C PRO A 57 0.73 -1.97 -4.92
N MET A 58 1.87 -1.28 -4.89
CA MET A 58 2.66 -1.06 -3.67
C MET A 58 2.15 0.04 -2.71
N LEU A 59 1.10 0.79 -3.06
CA LEU A 59 0.57 1.97 -2.35
C LEU A 59 1.53 3.16 -2.27
N VAL A 60 2.80 2.94 -1.92
CA VAL A 60 3.87 3.95 -1.97
C VAL A 60 3.98 4.50 -3.40
N SER A 61 4.10 5.81 -3.56
CA SER A 61 4.37 6.44 -4.86
C SER A 61 5.77 6.07 -5.36
N LEU A 62 5.96 6.07 -6.67
CA LEU A 62 7.23 5.68 -7.29
C LEU A 62 8.35 6.66 -6.94
N SER A 63 8.06 7.96 -6.89
CA SER A 63 9.02 8.96 -6.41
C SER A 63 9.44 8.72 -4.96
N HIS A 64 8.50 8.50 -4.05
CA HIS A 64 8.79 8.23 -2.64
C HIS A 64 9.53 6.89 -2.45
N ALA A 65 9.17 5.85 -3.20
CA ALA A 65 9.89 4.58 -3.18
C ALA A 65 11.36 4.74 -3.60
N ARG A 66 11.64 5.53 -4.65
CA ARG A 66 13.01 5.86 -5.07
C ARG A 66 13.78 6.60 -3.97
N GLU A 67 13.14 7.49 -3.22
CA GLU A 67 13.75 8.20 -2.09
C GLU A 67 14.04 7.28 -0.91
N GLN A 68 13.08 6.41 -0.55
CA GLN A 68 13.23 5.43 0.52
C GLN A 68 14.37 4.45 0.21
N TYR A 69 14.45 3.94 -1.02
CA TYR A 69 15.53 3.08 -1.46
C TYR A 69 16.90 3.77 -1.36
N LYS A 70 17.03 5.01 -1.86
CA LYS A 70 18.28 5.80 -1.75
C LYS A 70 18.70 6.05 -0.30
N SER A 71 17.72 6.12 0.60
CA SER A 71 17.93 6.36 2.03
C SER A 71 18.11 5.07 2.85
N GLY A 72 18.06 3.89 2.21
CA GLY A 72 18.13 2.59 2.88
C GLY A 72 16.93 2.30 3.79
N LYS A 73 15.78 2.95 3.53
CA LYS A 73 14.53 2.75 4.27
C LYS A 73 13.65 1.71 3.57
N PRO A 74 12.87 0.93 4.34
CA PRO A 74 11.84 0.06 3.75
C PRO A 74 10.79 0.90 3.03
N PHE A 75 10.06 0.26 2.10
CA PHE A 75 8.93 0.90 1.44
C PHE A 75 7.77 1.01 2.41
N LYS A 76 7.36 2.24 2.70
CA LYS A 76 6.22 2.53 3.59
C LYS A 76 5.48 3.75 3.09
N ALA A 77 4.17 3.61 2.90
CA ALA A 77 3.34 4.73 2.49
C ALA A 77 3.33 5.80 3.58
N ASN A 78 3.47 7.07 3.20
CA ASN A 78 3.21 8.19 4.09
C ASN A 78 1.69 8.36 4.29
N PHE A 79 1.30 9.27 5.20
CA PHE A 79 -0.12 9.43 5.54
C PHE A 79 -0.95 9.85 4.33
N GLU A 80 -0.45 10.75 3.48
CA GLU A 80 -1.19 11.20 2.30
C GLU A 80 -1.32 10.10 1.25
N GLU A 81 -0.28 9.30 1.03
CA GLU A 81 -0.34 8.10 0.17
C GLU A 81 -1.37 7.10 0.68
N PHE A 82 -1.50 6.93 2.00
CA PHE A 82 -2.56 6.11 2.58
C PHE A 82 -3.96 6.68 2.34
N ILE A 83 -4.15 8.00 2.48
CA ILE A 83 -5.43 8.66 2.15
C ILE A 83 -5.75 8.46 0.67
N ASN A 84 -4.79 8.65 -0.21
CA ASN A 84 -4.94 8.42 -1.64
C ASN A 84 -5.30 6.96 -1.94
N GLY A 85 -4.64 6.02 -1.26
CA GLY A 85 -4.99 4.62 -1.27
C GLY A 85 -6.42 4.35 -0.84
N LEU A 86 -6.89 4.98 0.24
CA LEU A 86 -8.28 4.88 0.69
C LEU A 86 -9.27 5.38 -0.35
N LEU A 87 -8.96 6.48 -1.05
CA LEU A 87 -9.79 7.00 -2.13
C LEU A 87 -9.83 6.04 -3.33
N PHE A 88 -8.71 5.35 -3.61
CA PHE A 88 -8.57 4.41 -4.71
C PHE A 88 -9.18 3.03 -4.43
N TYR A 89 -8.77 2.37 -3.35
CA TYR A 89 -9.15 1.00 -2.99
C TYR A 89 -10.41 0.92 -2.14
N ALA A 90 -10.88 2.03 -1.57
CA ALA A 90 -12.00 2.13 -0.63
C ALA A 90 -11.82 1.39 0.72
N GLU A 91 -10.93 0.41 0.83
CA GLU A 91 -10.71 -0.37 2.05
C GLU A 91 -9.21 -0.55 2.29
N MET A 92 -8.73 0.00 3.41
CA MET A 92 -7.32 0.02 3.77
C MET A 92 -7.10 -0.55 5.16
N LEU A 93 -5.91 -1.06 5.39
CA LEU A 93 -5.45 -1.64 6.64
C LEU A 93 -4.15 -0.97 7.08
N PHE A 94 -3.92 -0.91 8.38
CA PHE A 94 -2.62 -0.61 8.95
C PHE A 94 -2.51 -1.17 10.38
N TRP A 95 -1.29 -1.34 10.87
CA TRP A 95 -1.03 -1.83 12.23
C TRP A 95 -0.42 -0.75 13.10
N HIS A 96 -0.85 -0.66 14.35
CA HIS A 96 -0.25 0.20 15.37
C HIS A 96 -0.36 -0.50 16.73
N ASP A 97 0.75 -0.55 17.46
CA ASP A 97 0.85 -1.24 18.76
C ASP A 97 0.32 -2.70 18.75
N GLY A 98 0.59 -3.43 17.66
CA GLY A 98 0.16 -4.82 17.48
C GLY A 98 -1.33 -5.01 17.18
N ILE A 99 -2.08 -3.91 16.97
CA ILE A 99 -3.50 -3.94 16.62
C ILE A 99 -3.67 -3.60 15.15
N CYS A 100 -4.45 -4.40 14.42
CA CYS A 100 -4.90 -4.07 13.08
C CYS A 100 -6.05 -3.05 13.15
N TYR A 101 -5.92 -2.00 12.35
CA TYR A 101 -6.93 -0.99 12.13
C TYR A 101 -7.40 -1.03 10.68
N GLU A 102 -8.70 -1.02 10.51
CA GLU A 102 -9.39 -1.02 9.23
C GLU A 102 -9.91 0.38 8.96
N VAL A 103 -9.75 0.84 7.72
CA VAL A 103 -10.31 2.10 7.25
C VAL A 103 -11.17 1.86 6.03
N PHE A 104 -12.47 2.10 6.17
CA PHE A 104 -13.45 1.94 5.10
C PHE A 104 -13.90 3.31 4.60
N ARG A 105 -13.85 3.52 3.30
CA ARG A 105 -14.40 4.69 2.63
C ARG A 105 -15.92 4.59 2.55
N ARG A 106 -16.60 5.66 2.93
CA ARG A 106 -18.03 5.88 2.66
C ARG A 106 -18.18 6.85 1.48
N ALA A 107 -19.42 7.09 1.05
CA ALA A 107 -19.70 8.01 -0.07
C ALA A 107 -18.98 9.36 0.09
N ASP A 108 -19.04 9.94 1.30
CA ASP A 108 -18.46 11.25 1.59
C ASP A 108 -17.32 11.21 2.61
N GLY A 109 -17.23 10.15 3.43
CA GLY A 109 -16.33 10.09 4.60
C GLY A 109 -15.64 8.75 4.81
N ALA A 110 -15.32 8.42 6.05
CA ALA A 110 -14.61 7.20 6.39
C ALA A 110 -15.03 6.62 7.74
N VAL A 111 -14.71 5.34 7.96
CA VAL A 111 -14.79 4.66 9.26
C VAL A 111 -13.41 4.15 9.61
N LEU A 112 -12.91 4.50 10.79
CA LEU A 112 -11.76 3.84 11.43
C LEU A 112 -12.30 2.79 12.40
N ALA A 113 -11.92 1.53 12.22
CA ALA A 113 -12.36 0.43 13.07
C ALA A 113 -11.18 -0.43 13.53
N SER A 114 -11.34 -1.04 14.69
CA SER A 114 -10.57 -2.20 15.16
C SER A 114 -11.47 -3.06 16.04
N LYS A 115 -10.92 -4.07 16.71
CA LYS A 115 -11.66 -4.88 17.70
C LYS A 115 -12.28 -4.02 18.81
N ASP A 116 -11.66 -2.89 19.17
CA ASP A 116 -12.04 -2.07 20.34
C ASP A 116 -12.61 -0.69 19.99
N ILE A 117 -12.41 -0.21 18.75
CA ILE A 117 -12.88 1.12 18.33
C ILE A 117 -13.71 1.06 17.07
N MET A 118 -14.68 1.97 16.98
CA MET A 118 -15.35 2.30 15.73
C MET A 118 -15.64 3.79 15.72
N GLN A 119 -14.96 4.53 14.86
CA GLN A 119 -15.10 5.97 14.71
C GLN A 119 -15.56 6.28 13.29
N THR A 120 -16.63 7.07 13.15
CA THR A 120 -17.17 7.46 11.84
C THR A 120 -16.94 8.94 11.62
N TYR A 121 -16.44 9.29 10.43
CA TYR A 121 -16.16 10.65 10.00
C TYR A 121 -17.08 10.99 8.83
N ALA A 122 -17.70 12.17 8.88
CA ALA A 122 -18.67 12.59 7.88
C ALA A 122 -17.99 12.87 6.53
N THR A 123 -16.77 13.40 6.56
CA THR A 123 -15.96 13.68 5.38
C THR A 123 -14.57 13.05 5.46
N ILE A 124 -13.88 12.93 4.32
CA ILE A 124 -12.46 12.55 4.30
C ILE A 124 -11.59 13.60 5.00
N ASP A 125 -11.92 14.88 4.89
CA ASP A 125 -11.20 15.94 5.61
C ASP A 125 -11.37 15.82 7.13
N ASP A 126 -12.58 15.46 7.61
CA ASP A 126 -12.81 15.14 9.02
C ASP A 126 -11.96 13.95 9.48
N PHE A 127 -11.84 12.90 8.65
CA PHE A 127 -10.96 11.79 8.94
C PHE A 127 -9.50 12.24 9.04
N LYS A 128 -8.99 12.98 8.06
CA LYS A 128 -7.61 13.49 8.06
C LYS A 128 -7.31 14.35 9.30
N ALA A 129 -8.26 15.19 9.72
CA ALA A 129 -8.07 16.13 10.81
C ALA A 129 -8.32 15.56 12.21
N GLN A 130 -9.16 14.53 12.35
CA GLN A 130 -9.69 14.09 13.64
C GLN A 130 -9.49 12.60 13.92
N ALA A 131 -9.11 11.79 12.93
CA ALA A 131 -8.83 10.38 13.16
C ALA A 131 -7.75 10.22 14.20
N ASN A 132 -8.01 9.41 15.22
CA ASN A 132 -7.11 9.27 16.35
C ASN A 132 -7.19 7.88 16.97
N ILE A 133 -6.07 7.44 17.53
CA ILE A 133 -5.94 6.24 18.34
C ILE A 133 -5.55 6.69 19.75
N HIS A 134 -6.39 6.35 20.73
CA HIS A 134 -6.23 6.78 22.14
C HIS A 134 -6.01 8.30 22.31
N GLY A 135 -6.69 9.13 21.50
CA GLY A 135 -6.60 10.59 21.56
C GLY A 135 -5.38 11.20 20.85
N ARG A 136 -4.49 10.40 20.27
CA ARG A 136 -3.38 10.88 19.42
C ARG A 136 -3.81 10.83 17.97
N LEU A 137 -3.66 11.94 17.24
CA LEU A 137 -4.07 12.01 15.84
C LEU A 137 -3.30 11.00 14.99
N LEU A 138 -3.98 10.37 14.04
CA LEU A 138 -3.42 9.34 13.18
C LEU A 138 -2.24 9.88 12.35
N VAL A 139 -2.36 11.12 11.87
CA VAL A 139 -1.27 11.81 11.15
C VAL A 139 -0.03 12.01 12.02
N ASP A 140 -0.20 12.26 13.31
CA ASP A 140 0.90 12.52 14.25
C ASP A 140 1.62 11.22 14.67
N ILE A 141 0.95 10.07 14.57
CA ILE A 141 1.51 8.76 14.92
C ILE A 141 1.94 7.97 13.69
N TRP A 142 1.85 8.54 12.48
CA TRP A 142 2.03 7.78 11.25
C TRP A 142 3.41 7.11 11.14
N ASP A 143 4.44 7.71 11.71
CA ASP A 143 5.78 7.12 11.74
C ASP A 143 5.82 5.80 12.54
N GLU A 144 4.93 5.61 13.51
CA GLU A 144 4.79 4.40 14.34
C GLU A 144 3.96 3.30 13.64
N VAL A 145 3.18 3.65 12.62
CA VAL A 145 2.33 2.72 11.87
C VAL A 145 3.18 1.68 11.13
N VAL A 146 2.71 0.45 11.07
CA VAL A 146 3.34 -0.67 10.37
C VAL A 146 2.41 -1.15 9.25
N HIS A 147 3.02 -1.48 8.10
CA HIS A 147 2.36 -2.12 6.96
C HIS A 147 1.01 -1.48 6.53
N PRO A 148 0.99 -0.19 6.14
CA PRO A 148 -0.18 0.38 5.49
C PRO A 148 -0.42 -0.31 4.15
N CYS A 149 -1.57 -0.94 3.96
CA CYS A 149 -1.90 -1.68 2.75
C CYS A 149 -3.40 -1.62 2.41
N PHE A 150 -3.77 -2.05 1.20
CA PHE A 150 -5.17 -2.28 0.87
C PHE A 150 -5.67 -3.57 1.53
N MET A 151 -6.96 -3.64 1.83
CA MET A 151 -7.55 -4.88 2.35
C MET A 151 -7.46 -5.98 1.30
N TYR A 152 -6.81 -7.09 1.65
CA TYR A 152 -6.73 -8.28 0.81
C TYR A 152 -7.74 -9.33 1.29
N CYS A 153 -8.27 -10.15 0.37
CA CYS A 153 -9.18 -11.24 0.73
C CYS A 153 -8.40 -12.34 1.48
N GLY A 154 -8.44 -12.30 2.82
CA GLY A 154 -7.86 -13.29 3.73
C GLY A 154 -8.91 -14.00 4.60
N ASP A 155 -8.49 -14.92 5.46
CA ASP A 155 -9.29 -15.44 6.59
C ASP A 155 -9.39 -14.35 7.68
N PRO A 156 -10.55 -13.70 7.83
CA PRO A 156 -10.71 -12.56 8.73
C PRO A 156 -10.53 -12.92 10.21
N GLU A 157 -10.55 -14.21 10.58
CA GLU A 157 -10.35 -14.63 11.97
C GLU A 157 -8.86 -14.69 12.38
N THR A 158 -7.92 -14.79 11.43
CA THR A 158 -6.50 -15.01 11.75
C THR A 158 -5.50 -14.18 10.94
N ASP A 159 -5.85 -13.70 9.74
CA ASP A 159 -4.90 -13.05 8.83
C ASP A 159 -4.49 -11.64 9.26
N TYR A 160 -5.18 -11.04 10.24
CA TYR A 160 -4.92 -9.67 10.69
C TYR A 160 -4.29 -9.56 12.08
N ASP A 161 -4.06 -10.68 12.76
CA ASP A 161 -3.42 -10.69 14.09
C ASP A 161 -1.92 -10.34 14.01
N VAL A 162 -1.29 -10.53 12.85
CA VAL A 162 0.11 -10.18 12.58
C VAL A 162 0.18 -9.48 11.22
N PRO A 163 0.91 -8.35 11.09
CA PRO A 163 1.10 -7.73 9.78
C PRO A 163 1.78 -8.72 8.82
N PRO A 164 1.37 -8.78 7.54
CA PRO A 164 2.08 -9.54 6.51
C PRO A 164 3.57 -9.19 6.47
N GLU A 165 4.39 -10.17 6.09
CA GLU A 165 5.79 -9.87 5.75
C GLU A 165 5.84 -8.93 4.53
N ASP A 166 6.59 -7.84 4.68
CA ASP A 166 6.70 -6.75 3.69
C ASP A 166 7.24 -7.18 2.34
#